data_AF-A0A060BTB4-F1
#
_entry.id   AF-A0A060BTB4-F1
#
_cell.length_a   1.000
_cell.length_b   1.000
_cell.length_c   1.000
_cell.angle_alpha   90.00
_cell.angle_beta   90.00
_cell.angle_gamma   90.00
#
_symmetry.space_group_name_H-M   'P 1'
#
loop_
_entity.id
_entity.type
_entity.pdbx_description
1 polymer ?
#
loop_
_entity_poly.entity_id
_entity_poly.type
_entity_poly.pdbx_seq_one_letter_code
_entity_poly.pdbx_strand_id
1 'polypeptide(L)' 'MARVRSAGGGRLQIRLDQIDGPVMAQLQITPQADWETVSVSLSAAAKGIHNIYVFFSEGSPLEIDWIKFD' A
#
# COMPACT_ATOMS: atom_id res chain seq x y z
N MET A 1 0.14 1.51 -7.75
CA MET A 1 -0.32 0.10 -7.85
C MET A 1 0.59 -0.81 -7.02
N ALA A 2 0.08 -1.97 -6.58
CA ALA A 2 0.85 -2.97 -5.87
C ALA A 2 0.37 -4.38 -6.23
N ARG A 3 1.28 -5.35 -6.30
CA ARG A 3 0.93 -6.77 -6.45
C ARG A 3 1.03 -7.47 -5.11
N VAL A 4 -0.10 -8.00 -4.67
CA VAL A 4 -0.27 -8.49 -3.30
C VAL A 4 -1.12 -9.76 -3.25
N ARG A 5 -1.00 -10.49 -2.15
CA ARG A 5 -1.84 -11.65 -1.82
C ARG A 5 -2.19 -11.63 -0.34
N SER A 6 -3.46 -11.88 0.00
CA SER A 6 -3.88 -12.01 1.40
C SER A 6 -5.19 -12.78 1.53
N ALA A 7 -5.17 -13.88 2.29
CA ALA A 7 -6.32 -14.74 2.49
C ALA A 7 -7.48 -14.06 3.26
N GLY A 8 -7.18 -13.05 4.07
CA GLY A 8 -8.19 -12.33 4.86
C GLY A 8 -8.25 -10.83 4.57
N GLY A 9 -7.51 -10.36 3.56
CA GLY A 9 -7.46 -8.95 3.20
C GLY A 9 -6.83 -8.07 4.29
N GLY A 10 -6.96 -6.76 4.11
CA GLY A 10 -6.42 -5.77 5.03
C GLY A 10 -6.27 -4.40 4.41
N ARG A 11 -5.54 -3.52 5.10
CA ARG A 11 -5.29 -2.16 4.66
C ARG A 11 -3.80 -1.87 4.65
N LEU A 12 -3.31 -1.47 3.48
CA LEU A 12 -1.94 -1.04 3.26
C LEU A 12 -1.92 0.47 3.04
N GLN A 13 -1.09 1.18 3.79
CA GLN A 13 -0.85 2.60 3.60
C GLN A 13 0.57 2.82 3.09
N ILE A 14 0.74 3.70 2.10
CA ILE A 14 2.05 4.26 1.79
C ILE A 14 2.11 5.68 2.35
N ARG A 15 3.15 5.92 3.14
CA ARG A 15 3.39 7.13 3.92
C ARG A 15 4.70 7.77 3.50
N LEU A 16 4.78 9.08 3.71
CA LEU A 16 5.96 9.87 3.39
C LEU A 16 6.78 10.18 4.64
N ASP A 17 8.09 10.15 4.46
CA ASP A 17 9.14 10.68 5.36
C ASP A 17 9.33 9.93 6.69
N GLN A 18 8.26 9.39 7.30
CA GLN A 18 8.27 8.67 8.57
C GLN A 18 7.09 7.68 8.70
N ILE A 19 7.18 6.74 9.66
CA ILE A 19 6.20 5.66 9.84
C ILE A 19 4.78 6.14 10.19
N ASP A 20 4.68 7.28 10.87
CA ASP A 20 3.46 8.00 11.23
C ASP A 20 3.22 9.24 10.35
N GLY A 21 3.96 9.35 9.25
CA GLY A 21 3.94 10.50 8.35
C GLY A 21 2.68 10.60 7.50
N PRO A 22 2.59 11.63 6.64
CA PRO A 22 1.42 11.85 5.79
C PRO A 22 1.10 10.63 4.93
N VAL A 23 -0.17 10.23 4.89
CA VAL A 23 -0.64 9.14 4.02
C VAL A 23 -0.77 9.66 2.59
N MET A 24 0.05 9.11 1.69
CA MET A 24 0.00 9.40 0.25
C MET A 24 -1.01 8.51 -0.48
N ALA A 25 -1.14 7.26 -0.04
CA ALA A 25 -2.04 6.29 -0.64
C ALA A 25 -2.53 5.28 0.38
N GLN A 26 -3.77 4.84 0.22
CA GLN A 26 -4.36 3.77 1.03
C GLN A 26 -4.99 2.74 0.10
N LEU A 27 -4.46 1.51 0.12
CA LEU A 27 -4.97 0.38 -0.65
C LEU A 27 -5.83 -0.48 0.27
N GLN A 28 -7.10 -0.65 -0.10
CA GLN A 28 -7.96 -1.64 0.52
C GLN A 28 -7.75 -2.98 -0.19
N ILE A 29 -7.26 -3.98 0.54
CA ILE A 29 -7.03 -5.33 0.01
C ILE A 29 -8.21 -6.21 0.40
N THR A 30 -8.94 -6.69 -0.60
CA THR A 30 -9.99 -7.69 -0.39
C THR A 30 -9.37 -9.08 -0.20
N PRO A 31 -10.03 -9.99 0.53
CA PRO A 31 -9.59 -11.39 0.63
C PRO A 31 -9.41 -12.01 -0.77
N GLN A 32 -8.26 -12.63 -0.99
CA GLN A 32 -7.89 -13.24 -2.26
C GLN A 32 -6.94 -14.43 -2.04
N ALA A 33 -7.13 -15.47 -2.83
CA ALA A 33 -6.29 -16.67 -2.78
C ALA A 33 -5.01 -16.53 -3.60
N ASP A 34 -5.07 -15.77 -4.69
CA ASP A 34 -3.98 -15.60 -5.65
C ASP A 34 -3.36 -14.20 -5.59
N TRP A 35 -2.29 -14.01 -6.35
CA TRP A 35 -1.65 -12.71 -6.52
C TRP A 35 -2.45 -11.82 -7.46
N GLU A 36 -2.91 -10.67 -6.98
CA GLU A 36 -3.57 -9.67 -7.81
C GLU A 36 -2.87 -8.32 -7.73
N THR A 37 -3.11 -7.51 -8.76
CA THR A 37 -2.66 -6.11 -8.81
C THR A 37 -3.79 -5.20 -8.40
N VAL A 38 -3.57 -4.45 -7.32
CA VAL A 38 -4.49 -3.41 -6.83
C VAL A 38 -3.91 -2.02 -7.14
N SER A 39 -4.80 -1.09 -7.47
CA SER A 39 -4.44 0.30 -7.76
C SER A 39 -5.31 1.27 -6.96
N VAL A 40 -4.72 2.42 -6.63
CA VAL A 40 -5.42 3.54 -6.00
C VAL A 40 -4.78 4.83 -6.49
N SER A 41 -5.58 5.88 -6.62
CA SER A 41 -5.08 7.23 -6.87
C SER A 41 -4.36 7.77 -5.64
N LEU A 42 -3.29 8.54 -5.86
CA LEU A 42 -2.58 9.21 -4.78
C LEU A 42 -3.45 10.36 -4.23
N SER A 43 -3.61 10.44 -2.91
CA SER A 43 -4.37 11.51 -2.25
C SER A 43 -3.60 12.84 -2.26
N ALA A 44 -2.28 12.77 -2.32
CA ALA A 44 -1.38 13.91 -2.45
C ALA A 44 -0.25 13.58 -3.44
N ALA A 45 0.04 14.51 -4.35
CA ALA A 45 1.22 14.44 -5.18
C ALA A 45 2.43 14.86 -4.35
N ALA A 46 3.16 13.90 -3.77
CA ALA A 46 4.48 14.20 -3.22
C ALA A 46 5.41 14.53 -4.39
N LYS A 47 6.07 15.68 -4.30
CA LYS A 47 7.03 16.14 -5.30
C LYS A 47 8.41 16.14 -4.67
N GLY A 48 9.42 15.78 -5.44
CA GLY A 48 10.79 15.71 -4.96
C GLY A 48 11.17 14.34 -4.41
N ILE A 49 12.19 14.29 -3.57
CA ILE A 49 12.75 13.06 -3.02
C ILE A 49 12.21 12.88 -1.60
N HIS A 50 11.49 11.78 -1.39
CA HIS A 50 10.92 11.41 -0.09
C HIS A 50 11.27 9.97 0.25
N ASN A 51 11.42 9.69 1.54
CA ASN A 51 11.44 8.31 2.02
C ASN A 51 10.01 7.75 1.98
N ILE A 52 9.86 6.51 1.51
CA ILE A 52 8.56 5.83 1.47
C ILE A 52 8.50 4.82 2.60
N TYR A 53 7.42 4.89 3.37
CA TYR A 53 7.10 3.93 4.42
C TYR A 53 5.87 3.14 4.02
N VAL A 54 6.01 1.81 4.00
CA VAL A 54 4.92 0.88 3.73
C VAL A 54 4.39 0.39 5.07
N PHE A 55 3.20 0.84 5.44
CA PHE A 55 2.59 0.55 6.74
C PHE A 55 1.36 -0.32 6.57
N PHE A 56 1.42 -1.55 7.07
CA PHE A 56 0.27 -2.42 7.14
C PHE A 56 -0.51 -2.11 8.41
N SER A 57 -1.65 -1.42 8.27
CA SER A 57 -2.33 -0.82 9.42
C SER A 57 -3.32 -1.75 10.11
N GLU A 58 -3.89 -2.71 9.38
CA GLU A 58 -4.90 -3.65 9.88
C GLU A 58 -5.09 -4.82 8.89
N GLY A 59 -5.48 -5.99 9.41
CA GLY A 59 -5.94 -7.13 8.60
C GLY A 59 -5.18 -8.44 8.86
N SER A 60 -5.33 -9.38 7.92
CA SER A 60 -4.63 -10.66 7.92
C SER A 60 -3.23 -10.53 7.32
N PRO A 61 -2.34 -11.53 7.47
CA PRO A 61 -1.04 -11.50 6.81
C PRO A 61 -1.14 -11.10 5.33
N LEU A 62 -0.30 -10.14 4.94
CA LEU A 62 -0.25 -9.57 3.60
C LEU A 62 1.11 -9.85 3.01
N GLU A 63 1.13 -10.50 1.85
CA GLU A 63 2.32 -10.68 1.03
C GLU A 63 2.36 -9.61 -0.05
N ILE A 64 3.54 -9.05 -0.30
CA ILE A 64 3.77 -7.99 -1.29
C ILE A 64 4.94 -8.44 -2.19
N ASP A 65 4.69 -8.47 -3.49
CA ASP A 65 5.71 -8.74 -4.52
C ASP A 65 6.39 -7.41 -4.91
N TRP A 66 5.59 -6.47 -5.41
CA TRP A 66 6.09 -5.16 -5.83
C TRP A 66 5.09 -4.04 -5.56
N ILE A 67 5.61 -2.81 -5.52
CA ILE A 67 4.86 -1.54 -5.48
C ILE A 67 5.42 -0.64 -6.58
N LYS A 68 4.52 -0.01 -7.35
CA LYS A 68 4.86 0.92 -8.43
C LYS A 68 4.02 2.19 -8.36
N PHE A 69 4.66 3.32 -8.61
CA PHE A 69 4.04 4.63 -8.80
C PHE A 69 4.04 4.97 -10.29
N ASP A 70 2.99 5.66 -10.76
CA ASP A 70 2.87 6.18 -12.13
C ASP A 70 3.00 7.70 -12.13
#